data_AF-A0A7Z9IQ83-F1
#
_entry.id   AF-A0A7Z9IQ83-F1
#
_cell.length_a   1.000
_cell.length_b   1.000
_cell.length_c   1.000
_cell.angle_alpha   90.00
_cell.angle_beta   90.00
_cell.angle_gamma   90.00
#
_symmetry.space_group_name_H-M   'P 1'
#
loop_
_entity.id
_entity.type
_entity.pdbx_description
1 polymer ?
#
loop_
_entity_poly.entity_id
_entity_poly.type
_entity_poly.pdbx_seq_one_letter_code
_entity_poly.pdbx_strand_id
1 'polypeptide(L)'
;MRYLTQEKPESIQYVGNLEVDNSCFWREYHFGLDSPETRAAVMIISQALKQPFFTEMRTNQQLGYIVWSSNLNRDENHYLYFAIQSGEYSADELNHRADEFIKTCPSLLKAMSADMFEQLRESAIEKLEQKPKSISERSTKLTTLIFEHNAEFDRDEKTISAIRNVEKNELAETLEKILGEDSHRMVNCLMFADGHNNTAGLASTFDDVRDWKKSRIYK
;
A
#
# COMPACT_ATOMS: atom_id res chain seq x y z
N MET A 1 19.20 -3.91 -7.62
CA MET A 1 17.92 -3.95 -8.35
C MET A 1 17.54 -2.50 -8.65
N ARG A 2 17.01 -2.16 -9.83
CA ARG A 2 16.58 -0.78 -10.13
C ARG A 2 15.05 -0.70 -10.06
N TYR A 3 14.50 0.38 -9.52
CA TYR A 3 13.07 0.59 -9.32
C TYR A 3 12.54 1.69 -10.25
N LEU A 4 11.29 1.54 -10.67
CA LEU A 4 10.64 2.49 -11.57
C LEU A 4 10.56 3.86 -10.89
N THR A 5 11.05 4.89 -11.58
CA THR A 5 10.82 6.27 -11.15
C THR A 5 9.51 6.79 -11.75
N GLN A 6 8.56 7.15 -10.89
CA GLN A 6 7.35 7.89 -11.26
C GLN A 6 7.52 9.33 -10.77
N GLU A 7 8.06 10.23 -11.61
CA GLU A 7 8.29 11.63 -11.18
C GLU A 7 7.02 12.49 -11.23
N LYS A 8 6.04 12.09 -12.04
CA LYS A 8 4.77 12.78 -12.24
C LYS A 8 3.61 11.88 -11.83
N PRO A 9 2.44 12.46 -11.46
CA PRO A 9 1.21 11.71 -11.30
C PRO A 9 0.92 10.86 -12.54
N GLU A 10 0.63 9.59 -12.32
CA GLU A 10 0.40 8.60 -13.37
C GLU A 10 -0.27 7.36 -12.79
N SER A 11 -1.28 6.86 -13.50
CA SER A 11 -1.88 5.54 -13.27
C SER A 11 -1.32 4.55 -14.27
N ILE A 12 -0.56 3.56 -13.80
CA ILE A 12 -0.05 2.46 -14.61
C ILE A 12 -0.98 1.26 -14.39
N GLN A 13 -1.79 0.94 -15.40
CA GLN A 13 -2.67 -0.22 -15.35
C GLN A 13 -2.12 -1.37 -16.18
N TYR A 14 -2.14 -2.57 -15.59
CA TYR A 14 -1.89 -3.83 -16.25
C TYR A 14 -3.13 -4.73 -16.11
N VAL A 15 -3.63 -5.21 -17.24
CA VAL A 15 -4.73 -6.17 -17.33
C VAL A 15 -4.21 -7.44 -17.97
N GLY A 16 -4.46 -8.57 -17.33
CA GLY A 16 -4.04 -9.88 -17.83
C GLY A 16 -5.01 -11.00 -17.45
N ASN A 17 -4.78 -12.18 -18.02
CA ASN A 17 -5.52 -13.40 -17.70
C ASN A 17 -4.60 -14.39 -16.99
N LEU A 18 -5.18 -15.27 -16.19
CA LEU A 18 -4.51 -16.33 -15.45
C LEU A 18 -5.06 -17.69 -15.88
N GLU A 19 -4.24 -18.72 -15.76
CA GLU A 19 -4.63 -20.13 -15.97
C GLU A 19 -5.15 -20.78 -14.67
N VAL A 20 -5.69 -19.98 -13.75
CA VAL A 20 -6.22 -20.44 -12.45
C VAL A 20 -7.60 -19.86 -12.19
N ASP A 21 -8.33 -20.48 -11.27
CA ASP A 21 -9.74 -20.16 -10.98
C ASP A 21 -9.92 -18.92 -10.08
N ASN A 22 -8.88 -18.13 -9.83
CA ASN A 22 -8.97 -16.96 -8.96
C ASN A 22 -8.50 -15.69 -9.66
N SER A 23 -9.37 -14.68 -9.68
CA SER A 23 -9.03 -13.34 -10.12
C SER A 23 -8.33 -12.58 -9.00
N CYS A 24 -7.43 -11.68 -9.38
CA CYS A 24 -6.68 -10.85 -8.45
C CYS A 24 -6.82 -9.38 -8.81
N PHE A 25 -7.07 -8.58 -7.77
CA PHE A 25 -6.89 -7.15 -7.76
C PHE A 25 -5.66 -6.82 -6.91
N TRP A 26 -4.75 -6.01 -7.46
CA TRP A 26 -3.68 -5.37 -6.71
C TRP A 26 -3.61 -3.90 -7.10
N ARG A 27 -3.65 -3.01 -6.12
CA ARG A 27 -3.41 -1.59 -6.33
C ARG A 27 -2.46 -1.06 -5.29
N GLU A 28 -1.51 -0.25 -5.73
CA GLU A 28 -0.57 0.44 -4.86
C GLU A 28 -0.47 1.92 -5.24
N TYR A 29 -0.34 2.74 -4.22
CA TYR A 29 -0.12 4.17 -4.32
C TYR A 29 1.25 4.47 -3.76
N HIS A 30 2.10 5.14 -4.54
CA HIS A 30 3.35 5.67 -4.05
C HIS A 30 3.05 6.73 -2.99
N PHE A 31 3.53 6.47 -1.78
CA PHE A 31 3.24 7.26 -0.60
C PHE A 31 4.26 8.39 -0.45
N GLY A 32 5.54 8.11 -0.70
CA GLY A 32 6.61 9.08 -0.54
C GLY A 32 8.00 8.45 -0.56
N LEU A 33 9.02 9.30 -0.53
CA LEU A 33 10.39 8.87 -0.29
C LEU A 33 10.63 8.65 1.20
N ASP A 34 11.62 7.83 1.53
CA ASP A 34 11.94 7.47 2.89
C ASP A 34 12.33 8.70 3.71
N SER A 35 11.55 8.96 4.75
CA SER A 35 11.84 9.92 5.81
C SER A 35 11.20 9.41 7.10
N PRO A 36 11.62 9.89 8.28
CA PRO A 36 10.94 9.57 9.53
C PRO A 36 9.43 9.87 9.49
N GLU A 37 9.04 10.99 8.88
CA GLU A 37 7.66 11.45 8.75
C GLU A 37 6.86 10.55 7.80
N THR A 38 7.44 10.20 6.64
CA THR A 38 6.81 9.27 5.68
C THR A 38 6.57 7.91 6.31
N ARG A 39 7.56 7.41 7.06
CA ARG A 39 7.45 6.13 7.79
C ARG A 39 6.37 6.19 8.85
N ALA A 40 6.34 7.24 9.67
CA ALA A 40 5.31 7.43 10.68
C ALA A 40 3.90 7.46 10.05
N ALA A 41 3.73 8.27 9.00
CA ALA A 41 2.45 8.44 8.34
C ALA A 41 1.95 7.14 7.70
N VAL A 42 2.78 6.46 6.90
CA VAL A 42 2.38 5.23 6.20
C VAL A 42 2.14 4.07 7.18
N MET A 43 2.89 4.00 8.29
CA MET A 43 2.68 2.98 9.33
C MET A 43 1.31 3.15 10.00
N ILE A 44 0.96 4.37 10.43
CA ILE A 44 -0.32 4.62 11.11
C ILE A 44 -1.49 4.48 10.14
N ILE A 45 -1.38 5.04 8.93
CA ILE A 45 -2.46 4.93 7.93
C ILE A 45 -2.70 3.47 7.54
N SER A 46 -1.65 2.70 7.25
CA SER A 46 -1.84 1.30 6.89
C SER A 46 -2.44 0.47 8.02
N GLN A 47 -2.08 0.75 9.28
CA GLN A 47 -2.69 0.11 10.45
C GLN A 47 -4.17 0.48 10.61
N ALA A 48 -4.51 1.76 10.44
CA ALA A 48 -5.87 2.28 10.51
C ALA A 48 -6.79 1.65 9.45
N LEU A 49 -6.29 1.44 8.23
CA LEU A 49 -7.08 0.96 7.10
C LEU A 49 -7.18 -0.57 7.02
N LYS A 50 -6.31 -1.30 7.72
CA LYS A 50 -6.25 -2.76 7.67
C LYS A 50 -7.58 -3.43 8.03
N GLN A 51 -8.13 -3.12 9.21
CA GLN A 51 -9.37 -3.73 9.67
C GLN A 51 -10.59 -3.24 8.88
N PRO A 52 -10.77 -1.93 8.60
CA PRO A 52 -11.88 -1.45 7.78
C PRO A 52 -11.92 -2.07 6.38
N PHE A 53 -10.78 -2.13 5.67
CA PHE A 53 -10.72 -2.73 4.33
C PHE A 53 -11.01 -4.23 4.38
N PHE A 54 -10.44 -4.95 5.37
CA PHE A 54 -10.72 -6.36 5.57
C PHE A 54 -12.21 -6.60 5.82
N THR A 55 -12.81 -5.92 6.80
CA THR A 55 -14.24 -6.08 7.13
C THR A 55 -15.12 -5.79 5.92
N GLU A 56 -14.88 -4.69 5.20
CA GLU A 56 -15.73 -4.33 4.08
C GLU A 56 -15.64 -5.35 2.93
N MET A 57 -14.43 -5.63 2.46
CA MET A 57 -14.24 -6.50 1.29
C MET A 57 -14.48 -7.97 1.63
N ARG A 58 -14.01 -8.44 2.80
CA ARG A 58 -14.09 -9.87 3.18
C ARG A 58 -15.40 -10.23 3.85
N THR A 59 -15.88 -9.42 4.79
CA THR A 59 -17.01 -9.78 5.66
C THR A 59 -18.34 -9.30 5.08
N ASN A 60 -18.41 -8.03 4.69
CA ASN A 60 -19.67 -7.43 4.23
C ASN A 60 -19.97 -7.80 2.78
N GLN A 61 -18.98 -7.66 1.90
CA GLN A 61 -19.14 -7.91 0.47
C GLN A 61 -18.72 -9.32 0.02
N GLN A 62 -18.06 -10.08 0.90
CA GLN A 62 -17.65 -11.48 0.66
C GLN A 62 -16.78 -11.68 -0.59
N LEU A 63 -15.94 -10.70 -0.93
CA LEU A 63 -15.28 -10.63 -2.24
C LEU A 63 -14.20 -11.67 -2.49
N GLY A 64 -13.64 -12.30 -1.47
CA GLY A 64 -12.54 -13.24 -1.72
C GLY A 64 -11.86 -13.73 -0.46
N TYR A 65 -11.16 -14.86 -0.53
CA TYR A 65 -10.51 -15.48 0.63
C TYR A 65 -9.36 -14.64 1.19
N ILE A 66 -8.63 -13.98 0.30
CA ILE A 66 -7.49 -13.11 0.64
C ILE A 66 -7.90 -11.66 0.39
N VAL A 67 -7.86 -10.86 1.44
CA VAL A 67 -8.09 -9.42 1.41
C VAL A 67 -7.02 -8.78 2.28
N TRP A 68 -6.15 -7.98 1.68
CA TRP A 68 -5.07 -7.31 2.40
C TRP A 68 -5.02 -5.83 2.05
N SER A 69 -4.78 -5.01 3.07
CA SER A 69 -4.22 -3.68 2.91
C SER A 69 -3.05 -3.53 3.88
N SER A 70 -1.96 -2.95 3.40
CA SER A 70 -0.79 -2.68 4.21
C SER A 70 0.12 -1.69 3.49
N ASN A 71 1.28 -1.43 4.09
CA ASN A 71 2.35 -0.70 3.45
C ASN A 71 3.49 -1.65 3.04
N LEU A 72 4.25 -1.23 2.05
CA LEU A 72 5.51 -1.87 1.68
C LEU A 72 6.51 -0.80 1.28
N ASN A 73 7.78 -1.16 1.26
CA ASN A 73 8.84 -0.32 0.72
C ASN A 73 9.58 -1.05 -0.39
N ARG A 74 10.03 -0.27 -1.36
CA ARG A 74 10.95 -0.70 -2.42
C ARG A 74 12.04 0.34 -2.52
N ASP A 75 13.24 -0.04 -2.09
CA ASP A 75 14.33 0.92 -1.91
C ASP A 75 13.90 2.07 -0.99
N GLU A 76 14.15 3.32 -1.38
CA GLU A 76 13.74 4.51 -0.63
C GLU A 76 12.27 4.89 -0.85
N ASN A 77 11.46 4.09 -1.55
CA ASN A 77 10.06 4.42 -1.84
C ASN A 77 9.10 3.66 -0.94
N HIS A 78 8.18 4.37 -0.30
CA HIS A 78 7.07 3.80 0.46
C HIS A 78 5.80 3.74 -0.37
N TYR A 79 5.01 2.70 -0.15
CA TYR A 79 3.74 2.48 -0.84
C TYR A 79 2.66 2.06 0.16
N LEU A 80 1.43 2.49 -0.10
CA LEU A 80 0.21 1.92 0.46
C LEU A 80 -0.42 1.02 -0.59
N TYR A 81 -0.73 -0.23 -0.25
CA TYR A 81 -1.31 -1.18 -1.20
C TYR A 81 -2.57 -1.86 -0.67
N PHE A 82 -3.37 -2.33 -1.61
CA PHE A 82 -4.61 -3.06 -1.44
C PHE A 82 -4.61 -4.26 -2.38
N ALA A 83 -5.05 -5.42 -1.88
CA ALA A 83 -5.08 -6.65 -2.64
C ALA A 83 -6.33 -7.49 -2.30
N ILE A 84 -6.94 -8.07 -3.33
CA ILE A 84 -8.06 -9.01 -3.19
C ILE A 84 -7.83 -10.18 -4.14
N GLN A 85 -7.99 -11.41 -3.65
CA GLN A 85 -8.05 -12.62 -4.48
C GLN A 85 -9.42 -13.28 -4.32
N SER A 86 -10.11 -13.48 -5.44
CA SER A 86 -11.49 -13.99 -5.51
C SER A 86 -11.63 -15.14 -6.49
N GLY A 87 -12.35 -16.18 -6.08
CA GLY A 87 -12.83 -17.22 -7.01
C GLY A 87 -14.25 -16.96 -7.53
N GLU A 88 -14.94 -15.93 -7.04
CA GLU A 88 -16.35 -15.65 -7.38
C GLU A 88 -16.51 -14.41 -8.25
N TYR A 89 -15.64 -13.41 -8.07
CA TYR A 89 -15.74 -12.12 -8.73
C TYR A 89 -14.57 -11.90 -9.70
N SER A 90 -14.87 -11.28 -10.84
CA SER A 90 -13.90 -10.88 -11.85
C SER A 90 -13.07 -9.66 -11.39
N ALA A 91 -11.89 -9.48 -11.98
CA ALA A 91 -10.95 -8.45 -11.53
C ALA A 91 -11.46 -7.01 -11.75
N ASP A 92 -12.33 -6.77 -12.75
CA ASP A 92 -13.02 -5.49 -12.96
C ASP A 92 -14.01 -5.17 -11.83
N GLU A 93 -14.79 -6.15 -11.38
CA GLU A 93 -15.72 -6.00 -10.26
C GLU A 93 -14.97 -5.75 -8.94
N LEU A 94 -13.89 -6.51 -8.70
CA LEU A 94 -13.00 -6.28 -7.54
C LEU A 94 -12.42 -4.86 -7.56
N ASN A 95 -11.95 -4.43 -8.73
CA ASN A 95 -11.39 -3.10 -8.92
C ASN A 95 -12.40 -1.99 -8.62
N HIS A 96 -13.64 -2.12 -9.10
CA HIS A 96 -14.69 -1.15 -8.86
C HIS A 96 -15.03 -1.03 -7.37
N ARG A 97 -15.28 -2.17 -6.69
CA ARG A 97 -15.66 -2.18 -5.28
C ARG A 97 -14.53 -1.71 -4.36
N ALA A 98 -13.28 -2.10 -4.66
CA ALA A 98 -12.12 -1.60 -3.92
C ALA A 98 -11.95 -0.09 -4.12
N ASP A 99 -12.15 0.42 -5.34
CA ASP A 99 -12.05 1.86 -5.64
C ASP A 99 -13.05 2.69 -4.82
N GLU A 100 -14.31 2.26 -4.79
CA GLU A 100 -15.36 2.93 -4.01
C GLU A 100 -15.00 3.02 -2.52
N PHE A 101 -14.47 1.95 -1.94
CA PHE A 101 -14.02 1.99 -0.55
C PHE A 101 -12.77 2.84 -0.35
N ILE A 102 -11.75 2.71 -1.22
CA ILE A 102 -10.48 3.42 -1.08
C ILE A 102 -10.72 4.94 -1.05
N LYS A 103 -11.65 5.45 -1.86
CA LYS A 103 -12.05 6.87 -1.87
C LYS A 103 -12.60 7.35 -0.52
N THR A 104 -13.16 6.46 0.31
CA THR A 104 -13.68 6.81 1.65
C THR A 104 -12.60 6.84 2.73
N CYS A 105 -11.41 6.30 2.47
CA CYS A 105 -10.37 6.13 3.49
C CYS A 105 -9.92 7.44 4.18
N PRO A 106 -9.77 8.58 3.48
CA PRO A 106 -9.48 9.86 4.14
C PRO A 106 -10.57 10.26 5.15
N SER A 107 -11.85 10.05 4.81
CA SER A 107 -12.98 10.33 5.70
C SER A 107 -13.00 9.39 6.90
N LEU A 108 -12.63 8.12 6.74
CA LEU A 108 -12.48 7.18 7.85
C LEU A 108 -11.43 7.65 8.84
N LEU A 109 -10.28 8.16 8.37
CA LEU A 109 -9.26 8.76 9.22
C LEU A 109 -9.77 10.01 9.94
N LYS A 110 -10.44 10.94 9.23
CA LYS A 110 -11.01 12.16 9.84
C LYS A 110 -12.02 11.83 10.94
N ALA A 111 -12.88 10.83 10.71
CA ALA A 111 -13.94 10.41 11.64
C ALA A 111 -13.43 9.57 12.84
N MET A 112 -12.18 9.11 12.82
CA MET A 112 -11.61 8.30 13.89
C MET A 112 -11.56 9.08 15.22
N SER A 113 -11.88 8.42 16.32
CA SER A 113 -11.77 9.02 17.66
C SER A 113 -10.32 9.29 18.05
N ALA A 114 -10.12 10.27 18.94
CA ALA A 114 -8.79 10.56 19.49
C ALA A 114 -8.20 9.34 20.21
N ASP A 115 -9.01 8.60 20.98
CA ASP A 115 -8.56 7.41 21.71
C ASP A 115 -8.08 6.30 20.76
N MET A 116 -8.80 6.05 19.66
CA MET A 116 -8.39 5.06 18.66
C MET A 116 -7.10 5.51 17.96
N PHE A 117 -6.99 6.80 17.64
CA PHE A 117 -5.78 7.34 17.03
C PHE A 117 -4.56 7.19 17.96
N GLU A 118 -4.72 7.47 19.25
CA GLU A 118 -3.64 7.29 20.24
C GLU A 118 -3.25 5.81 20.39
N GLN A 119 -4.23 4.89 20.40
CA GLN A 119 -3.95 3.46 20.41
C GLN A 119 -3.13 3.00 19.20
N LEU A 120 -3.41 3.56 18.00
CA LEU A 120 -2.61 3.29 16.81
C LEU A 120 -1.18 3.82 16.95
N ARG A 121 -1.01 5.04 17.49
CA ARG A 121 0.32 5.63 17.74
C ARG A 121 1.13 4.80 18.72
N GLU A 122 0.56 4.44 19.86
CA GLU A 122 1.23 3.63 20.88
C GLU A 122 1.58 2.23 20.33
N SER A 123 0.65 1.59 19.62
CA SER A 123 0.90 0.29 18.98
C SER A 123 2.03 0.36 17.94
N ALA A 124 2.13 1.46 17.18
CA ALA A 124 3.21 1.67 16.22
C ALA A 124 4.56 1.90 16.92
N ILE A 125 4.59 2.62 18.04
CA ILE A 125 5.78 2.84 18.87
C ILE A 125 6.25 1.51 19.49
N GLU A 126 5.35 0.76 20.13
CA GLU A 126 5.65 -0.54 20.73
C GLU A 126 6.29 -1.51 19.73
N LYS A 127 5.79 -1.52 18.49
CA LYS A 127 6.34 -2.33 17.40
C LYS A 127 7.79 -1.95 17.07
N LEU A 128 8.14 -0.66 17.10
CA LEU A 128 9.49 -0.17 16.83
C LEU A 128 10.44 -0.40 18.02
N GLU A 129 9.93 -0.27 19.25
CA GLU A 129 10.69 -0.51 20.48
C GLU A 129 10.96 -1.99 20.74
N GLN A 130 10.21 -2.89 20.09
CA GLN A 130 10.38 -4.33 20.26
C GLN A 130 11.81 -4.77 19.89
N LYS A 131 12.52 -5.29 20.90
CA LYS A 131 13.86 -5.87 20.70
C LYS A 131 13.76 -7.19 19.94
N PRO A 132 14.74 -7.50 19.06
CA PRO A 132 14.85 -8.80 18.42
C PRO A 132 14.84 -9.93 19.47
N LYS A 133 14.00 -10.94 19.26
CA LYS A 133 13.83 -12.10 20.14
C LYS A 133 14.83 -13.23 19.84
N SER A 134 15.56 -13.12 18.73
CA SER A 134 16.57 -14.10 18.32
C SER A 134 17.79 -13.46 17.67
N ILE A 135 18.90 -14.21 17.61
CA ILE A 135 20.11 -13.79 16.88
C ILE A 135 19.79 -13.58 15.40
N SER A 136 18.94 -14.44 14.81
CA SER A 136 18.50 -14.32 13.42
C SER A 136 17.76 -13.01 13.18
N GLU A 137 16.77 -12.67 14.01
CA GLU A 137 16.06 -11.39 13.92
C GLU A 137 17.00 -10.18 14.05
N ARG A 138 17.94 -10.25 15.00
CA ARG A 138 18.93 -9.17 15.20
C ARG A 138 19.85 -9.03 13.98
N SER A 139 20.32 -10.15 13.43
CA SER A 139 21.16 -10.19 12.24
C SER A 139 20.43 -9.59 11.04
N THR A 140 19.18 -9.98 10.81
CA THR A 140 18.34 -9.42 9.74
C THR A 140 18.19 -7.91 9.90
N LYS A 141 17.80 -7.43 11.11
CA LYS A 141 17.62 -5.99 11.35
C LYS A 141 18.90 -5.20 11.07
N LEU A 142 20.05 -5.64 11.58
CA LEU A 142 21.33 -4.97 11.35
C LEU A 142 21.76 -5.00 9.88
N THR A 143 21.57 -6.14 9.21
CA THR A 143 21.91 -6.30 7.79
C THR A 143 21.06 -5.36 6.93
N THR A 144 19.75 -5.29 7.17
CA THR A 144 18.86 -4.32 6.50
C THR A 144 19.32 -2.89 6.73
N LEU A 145 19.65 -2.49 7.97
CA LEU A 145 20.14 -1.14 8.23
C LEU A 145 21.44 -0.84 7.46
N ILE A 146 22.40 -1.76 7.47
CA ILE A 146 23.71 -1.57 6.82
C ILE A 146 23.58 -1.50 5.29
N PHE A 147 22.84 -2.42 4.68
CA PHE A 147 22.83 -2.58 3.23
C PHE A 147 21.69 -1.84 2.52
N GLU A 148 20.59 -1.54 3.21
CA GLU A 148 19.40 -0.93 2.60
C GLU A 148 19.11 0.49 3.13
N HIS A 149 19.67 0.87 4.28
CA HIS A 149 19.37 2.15 4.93
C HIS A 149 20.62 2.93 5.35
N ASN A 150 21.72 2.78 4.60
CA ASN A 150 22.95 3.56 4.78
C ASN A 150 23.49 3.55 6.23
N ALA A 151 23.35 2.42 6.92
CA ALA A 151 23.73 2.23 8.32
C ALA A 151 23.09 3.25 9.29
N GLU A 152 21.86 3.68 9.02
CA GLU A 152 21.07 4.51 9.94
C GLU A 152 20.65 3.69 11.18
N PHE A 153 21.49 3.62 12.21
CA PHE A 153 21.20 2.80 13.39
C PHE A 153 20.15 3.40 14.34
N ASP A 154 19.92 4.71 14.27
CA ASP A 154 18.91 5.47 15.02
C ASP A 154 17.56 5.56 14.25
N ARG A 155 17.40 4.74 13.22
CA ARG A 155 16.26 4.73 12.29
C ARG A 155 14.90 4.59 13.00
N ASP A 156 14.81 3.72 13.99
CA ASP A 156 13.57 3.53 14.76
C ASP A 156 13.31 4.71 15.70
N GLU A 157 14.35 5.26 16.34
CA GLU A 157 14.23 6.40 17.26
C GLU A 157 13.71 7.66 16.54
N LYS A 158 14.20 7.91 15.32
CA LYS A 158 13.69 8.97 14.46
C LYS A 158 12.23 8.73 14.06
N THR A 159 11.86 7.49 13.73
CA THR A 159 10.46 7.16 13.38
C THR A 159 9.53 7.33 14.56
N ILE A 160 9.93 6.86 15.75
CA ILE A 160 9.17 7.04 17.00
C ILE A 160 8.97 8.53 17.28
N SER A 161 10.01 9.33 17.09
CA SER A 161 9.93 10.79 17.26
C SER A 161 8.93 11.42 16.29
N ALA A 162 8.89 10.98 15.03
CA ALA A 162 7.90 11.41 14.05
C ALA A 162 6.48 10.94 14.40
N ILE A 163 6.30 9.68 14.84
CA ILE A 163 5.00 9.15 15.31
C ILE A 163 4.47 9.96 16.50
N ARG A 164 5.34 10.45 17.38
CA ARG A 164 4.93 11.27 18.53
C ARG A 164 4.40 12.66 18.15
N ASN A 165 4.77 13.17 16.99
CA ASN A 165 4.42 14.52 16.55
C ASN A 165 3.33 14.56 15.47
N VAL A 166 2.89 13.42 14.97
CA VAL A 166 1.96 13.37 13.84
C VAL A 166 0.51 13.62 14.27
N GLU A 167 -0.21 14.44 13.52
CA GLU A 167 -1.61 14.73 13.79
C GLU A 167 -2.56 13.95 12.88
N LYS A 168 -3.72 13.56 13.43
CA LYS A 168 -4.74 12.79 12.69
C LYS A 168 -5.21 13.49 11.42
N ASN A 169 -5.39 14.81 11.47
CA ASN A 169 -5.86 15.58 10.33
C ASN A 169 -4.80 15.64 9.22
N GLU A 170 -3.53 15.79 9.58
CA GLU A 170 -2.40 15.76 8.62
C GLU A 170 -2.30 14.40 7.91
N LEU A 171 -2.54 13.30 8.62
CA LEU A 171 -2.59 11.97 8.00
C LEU A 171 -3.73 11.84 6.99
N ALA A 172 -4.91 12.37 7.33
CA ALA A 172 -6.05 12.32 6.43
C ALA A 172 -5.82 13.17 5.17
N GLU A 173 -5.24 14.37 5.32
CA GLU A 173 -4.85 15.24 4.21
C GLU A 173 -3.75 14.61 3.34
N THR A 174 -2.77 13.96 3.98
CA THR A 174 -1.72 13.19 3.31
C THR A 174 -2.34 12.08 2.46
N LEU A 175 -3.28 11.31 3.03
CA LEU A 175 -3.96 10.25 2.30
C LEU A 175 -4.82 10.80 1.15
N GLU A 176 -5.55 11.89 1.37
CA GLU A 176 -6.35 12.56 0.35
C GLU A 176 -5.48 12.99 -0.85
N LYS A 177 -4.30 13.55 -0.59
CA LYS A 177 -3.32 13.89 -1.63
C LYS A 177 -2.76 12.65 -2.35
N ILE A 178 -2.49 11.57 -1.63
CA ILE A 178 -1.94 10.35 -2.23
C ILE A 178 -2.95 9.65 -3.14
N LEU A 179 -4.23 9.72 -2.80
CA LEU A 179 -5.32 9.07 -3.55
C LEU A 179 -5.91 9.95 -4.66
N GLY A 180 -5.73 11.28 -4.59
CA GLY A 180 -6.28 12.23 -5.56
C GLY A 180 -5.84 11.95 -7.00
N GLU A 181 -6.78 11.97 -7.94
CA GLU A 181 -6.53 11.63 -9.35
C GLU A 181 -5.46 12.53 -10.01
N ASP A 182 -5.40 13.81 -9.62
CA ASP A 182 -4.42 14.76 -10.15
C ASP A 182 -3.02 14.62 -9.55
N SER A 183 -2.86 13.83 -8.48
CA SER A 183 -1.62 13.74 -7.70
C SER A 183 -1.09 12.32 -7.52
N HIS A 184 -1.93 11.31 -7.73
CA HIS A 184 -1.55 9.94 -7.43
C HIS A 184 -0.49 9.39 -8.37
N ARG A 185 0.39 8.55 -7.81
CA ARG A 185 1.31 7.72 -8.57
C ARG A 185 0.96 6.30 -8.22
N MET A 186 0.26 5.66 -9.14
CA MET A 186 -0.49 4.45 -8.85
C MET A 186 -0.11 3.35 -9.83
N VAL A 187 -0.02 2.11 -9.33
CA VAL A 187 0.04 0.90 -10.15
C VAL A 187 -1.18 0.05 -9.83
N ASN A 188 -1.96 -0.30 -10.87
CA ASN A 188 -3.12 -1.17 -10.80
C ASN A 188 -2.85 -2.43 -11.61
N CYS A 189 -3.01 -3.60 -11.01
CA CYS A 189 -2.84 -4.88 -11.67
C CYS A 189 -4.11 -5.70 -11.49
N LEU A 190 -4.75 -6.01 -12.62
CA LEU A 190 -6.01 -6.73 -12.70
C LEU A 190 -5.78 -8.03 -13.46
N MET A 191 -5.91 -9.13 -12.74
CA MET A 191 -5.67 -10.46 -13.30
C MET A 191 -6.97 -11.25 -13.26
N PHE A 192 -7.51 -11.59 -14.43
CA PHE A 192 -8.76 -12.33 -14.57
C PHE A 192 -8.48 -13.83 -14.49
N ALA A 193 -9.27 -14.54 -13.68
CA ALA A 193 -9.29 -16.00 -13.64
C ALA A 193 -9.70 -16.61 -14.99
N ASP A 194 -9.41 -17.89 -15.17
CA ASP A 194 -10.06 -18.64 -16.24
C ASP A 194 -11.58 -18.58 -16.07
N GLY A 195 -12.29 -18.36 -17.18
CA GLY A 195 -13.75 -18.16 -17.19
C GLY A 195 -14.28 -16.82 -16.67
N HIS A 196 -13.46 -15.94 -16.09
CA HIS A 196 -13.87 -14.59 -15.69
C HIS A 196 -13.67 -13.61 -16.85
N ASN A 197 -14.72 -12.84 -17.17
CA ASN A 197 -14.69 -11.89 -18.29
C ASN A 197 -14.46 -10.46 -17.81
N ASN A 198 -13.70 -9.69 -18.60
CA ASN A 198 -13.54 -8.25 -18.42
C ASN A 198 -14.72 -7.51 -19.07
N THR A 199 -15.81 -7.39 -18.33
CA THR A 199 -17.06 -6.78 -18.80
C THR A 199 -16.97 -5.25 -18.88
N ALA A 200 -16.13 -4.65 -18.04
CA ALA A 200 -15.88 -3.21 -18.04
C ALA A 200 -14.96 -2.73 -19.17
N GLY A 201 -14.39 -3.63 -19.98
CA GLY A 201 -13.52 -3.26 -21.11
C GLY A 201 -12.21 -2.60 -20.67
N LEU A 202 -11.71 -2.94 -19.48
CA LEU A 202 -10.47 -2.36 -18.94
C LEU A 202 -9.26 -2.80 -19.77
N ALA A 203 -8.36 -1.88 -20.08
CA ALA A 203 -7.16 -2.17 -20.86
C ALA A 203 -5.89 -1.82 -20.08
N SER A 204 -4.78 -2.47 -20.44
CA SER A 204 -3.46 -2.05 -20.00
C SER A 204 -3.13 -0.66 -20.56
N THR A 205 -2.40 0.13 -19.78
CA THR A 205 -1.86 1.44 -20.21
C THR A 205 -0.67 1.33 -21.16
N PHE A 206 -0.28 0.10 -21.48
CA PHE A 206 0.80 -0.26 -22.38
C PHE A 206 0.46 -1.57 -23.10
N ASP A 207 0.97 -1.74 -24.32
CA ASP A 207 0.73 -2.95 -25.12
C ASP A 207 1.62 -4.12 -24.69
N ASP A 208 2.93 -3.87 -24.52
CA ASP A 208 3.91 -4.85 -24.06
C ASP A 208 4.75 -4.28 -22.91
N VAL A 209 4.85 -5.03 -21.82
CA VAL A 209 5.55 -4.59 -20.60
C VAL A 209 7.05 -4.46 -20.81
N ARG A 210 7.67 -5.26 -21.69
CA ARG A 210 9.13 -5.22 -21.91
C ARG A 210 9.50 -3.98 -22.71
N ASP A 211 8.73 -3.66 -23.74
CA ASP A 211 8.92 -2.46 -24.55
C ASP A 211 8.56 -1.20 -23.76
N TRP A 212 7.47 -1.24 -23.01
CA TRP A 212 7.14 -0.16 -22.07
C TRP A 212 8.28 0.07 -21.08
N LYS A 213 8.83 -0.98 -20.46
CA LYS A 213 9.97 -0.83 -19.53
C LYS A 213 11.18 -0.15 -20.17
N LYS A 214 11.46 -0.35 -21.45
CA LYS A 214 12.61 0.29 -22.13
C LYS A 214 12.48 1.82 -22.22
N SER A 215 11.26 2.37 -22.18
CA SER A 215 11.02 3.82 -22.28
C SER A 215 11.01 4.53 -20.92
N ARG A 216 11.14 3.77 -19.82
CA ARG A 216 11.03 4.30 -18.45
C ARG A 216 12.38 4.58 -17.82
N ILE A 217 12.36 5.45 -16.82
CA ILE A 217 13.51 5.78 -15.99
C ILE A 217 13.49 4.89 -14.75
N TYR A 218 14.65 4.35 -14.40
CA TYR A 218 14.83 3.56 -13.19
C TYR A 218 16.00 4.09 -12.37
N LYS A 219 15.84 4.08 -11.06
CA LYS A 219 16.89 4.40 -10.09
C LYS A 219 17.14 3.16 -9.23
#